data_AF-A0A7I4YYA6-F1
#
_entry.id   AF-A0A7I4YYA6-F1
#
_cell.length_a   1.000
_cell.length_b   1.000
_cell.length_c   1.000
_cell.angle_alpha   90.00
_cell.angle_beta   90.00
_cell.angle_gamma   90.00
#
_symmetry.space_group_name_H-M   'P 1'
#
loop_
_entity.id
_entity.type
_entity.pdbx_description
1 polymer ?
#
loop_
_entity_poly.entity_id
_entity_poly.type
_entity_poly.pdbx_seq_one_letter_code
_entity_poly.pdbx_strand_id
1 'polypeptide(L)'
;MARGSATPSISPALILLVTIPGAVGIGCFVCSSFDGNNRACEDPFNSTLEASSKQREAASITNYHHPCWAFKKGRQGLFPADHCIKIIGHRAENASKTMIIRTCALDSGTLTADTEIVRISHCGHYKFEGYHYTGCVQACDSDGCNSSYVRSSVVCLIIAVVAWHWTDLLRP
;
A
#
# COMPACT_ATOMS: atom_id res chain seq x y z
N MET A 1 50.91 -39.40 43.86
CA MET A 1 51.26 -38.49 42.75
C MET A 1 50.12 -38.51 41.74
N ALA A 2 49.28 -37.49 41.78
CA ALA A 2 48.13 -37.33 40.89
C ALA A 2 48.59 -36.65 39.59
N ARG A 3 48.24 -37.22 38.43
CA ARG A 3 48.27 -36.53 37.14
C ARG A 3 46.84 -36.42 36.65
N GLY A 4 46.21 -35.29 36.94
CA GLY A 4 44.94 -34.91 36.32
C GLY A 4 45.21 -34.46 34.88
N SER A 5 44.65 -35.17 33.91
CA SER A 5 44.60 -34.74 32.51
C SER A 5 43.45 -33.74 32.35
N ALA A 6 43.79 -32.46 32.24
CA ALA A 6 42.83 -31.40 31.94
C ALA A 6 42.33 -31.54 30.48
N THR A 7 41.08 -31.92 30.30
CA THR A 7 40.37 -31.80 29.02
C THR A 7 40.01 -30.34 28.77
N PRO A 8 40.19 -29.79 27.56
CA PRO A 8 39.75 -28.43 27.26
C PRO A 8 38.22 -28.41 27.23
N SER A 9 37.62 -27.77 28.23
CA SER A 9 36.21 -27.45 28.27
C SER A 9 35.92 -26.41 27.18
N ILE A 10 35.40 -26.86 26.04
CA ILE A 10 34.84 -25.99 25.01
C ILE A 10 33.55 -25.42 25.61
N SER A 11 33.66 -24.23 26.21
CA SER A 11 32.48 -23.47 26.62
C SER A 11 31.70 -23.15 25.35
N PRO A 12 30.42 -23.56 25.21
CA PRO A 12 29.60 -23.10 24.12
C PRO A 12 29.27 -21.64 24.47
N ALA A 13 30.18 -20.73 24.10
CA ALA A 13 29.81 -19.34 23.93
C ALA A 13 28.73 -19.35 22.85
N LEU A 14 27.48 -19.39 23.31
CA LEU A 14 26.28 -19.19 22.50
C LEU A 14 26.45 -17.82 21.86
N ILE A 15 27.01 -17.78 20.65
CA ILE A 15 27.05 -16.59 19.82
C ILE A 15 25.58 -16.35 19.45
N LEU A 16 24.90 -15.57 20.29
CA LEU A 16 23.60 -15.01 19.99
C LEU A 16 23.84 -14.05 18.82
N LEU A 17 23.55 -14.50 17.60
CA LEU A 17 23.44 -13.62 16.44
C LEU A 17 22.30 -12.64 16.74
N VAL A 18 22.65 -11.48 17.28
CA VAL A 18 21.75 -10.35 17.40
C VAL A 18 21.54 -9.84 15.98
N THR A 19 20.44 -10.27 15.36
CA THR A 19 19.94 -9.60 14.16
C THR A 19 19.49 -8.21 14.59
N ILE A 20 20.20 -7.17 14.15
CA ILE A 20 19.71 -5.80 14.28
C ILE A 20 18.52 -5.70 13.30
N PRO A 21 17.27 -5.52 13.76
CA PRO A 21 16.18 -5.26 12.84
C PRO A 21 16.47 -3.92 12.15
N GLY A 22 16.89 -3.98 10.89
CA GLY A 22 16.93 -2.79 10.05
C GLY A 22 15.50 -2.30 9.84
N ALA A 23 15.29 -0.98 9.85
CA ALA A 23 14.02 -0.41 9.43
C ALA A 23 13.85 -0.65 7.93
N VAL A 24 12.87 -1.46 7.55
CA VAL A 24 12.49 -1.71 6.15
C VAL A 24 11.29 -0.81 5.85
N GLY A 25 11.37 0.02 4.81
CA GLY A 25 10.23 0.81 4.35
C GLY A 25 9.25 -0.06 3.56
N ILE A 26 7.97 0.27 3.62
CA ILE A 26 6.93 -0.45 2.88
C ILE A 26 7.00 -0.15 1.37
N GLY A 27 6.42 -1.03 0.56
CA GLY A 27 6.24 -0.83 -0.87
C GLY A 27 4.87 -0.25 -1.19
N CYS A 28 4.81 0.76 -2.04
CA CYS A 28 3.55 1.37 -2.46
C CYS A 28 3.48 1.54 -3.97
N PHE A 29 2.26 1.64 -4.50
CA PHE A 29 2.07 2.19 -5.83
C PHE A 29 2.29 3.71 -5.79
N VAL A 30 3.04 4.26 -6.75
CA VAL A 30 3.38 5.67 -6.90
C VAL A 30 3.10 6.06 -8.33
N CYS A 31 2.09 6.89 -8.52
CA CYS A 31 1.68 7.38 -9.83
C CYS A 31 0.69 8.54 -9.68
N SER A 32 0.50 9.30 -10.74
CA SER A 32 -0.60 10.26 -10.84
C SER A 32 -1.30 10.13 -12.19
N SER A 33 -2.61 10.37 -12.19
CA SER A 33 -3.37 10.66 -13.39
C SER A 33 -4.31 11.84 -13.19
N PHE A 34 -4.36 12.68 -14.22
CA PHE A 34 -5.29 13.80 -14.33
C PHE A 34 -6.04 13.63 -15.64
N ASP A 35 -7.37 13.71 -15.58
CA ASP A 35 -8.25 13.54 -16.75
C ASP A 35 -7.95 12.24 -17.55
N GLY A 36 -7.54 11.15 -16.88
CA GLY A 36 -7.25 9.86 -17.51
C GLY A 36 -5.95 9.81 -18.33
N ASN A 37 -5.04 10.78 -18.17
CA ASN A 37 -3.77 10.84 -18.92
C ASN A 37 -2.81 9.66 -18.64
N ASN A 38 -3.05 8.87 -17.60
CA ASN A 38 -2.22 7.74 -17.20
C ASN A 38 -3.11 6.56 -16.81
N ARG A 39 -3.51 5.78 -17.82
CA ARG A 39 -4.35 4.59 -17.63
C ARG A 39 -3.77 3.56 -16.66
N ALA A 40 -2.45 3.49 -16.53
CA ALA A 40 -1.81 2.58 -15.57
C ALA A 40 -2.01 3.01 -14.11
N CYS A 41 -2.42 4.26 -13.87
CA CYS A 41 -2.79 4.79 -12.56
C CYS A 41 -4.32 4.92 -12.38
N GLU A 42 -5.13 4.61 -13.39
CA GLU A 42 -6.58 4.74 -13.29
C GLU A 42 -7.24 3.55 -12.58
N ASP A 43 -8.48 3.72 -12.14
CA ASP A 43 -9.28 2.66 -11.52
C ASP A 43 -10.21 1.97 -12.56
N PRO A 44 -10.33 0.62 -12.58
CA PRO A 44 -9.61 -0.33 -11.75
C PRO A 44 -8.13 -0.44 -12.13
N PHE A 45 -7.27 -0.29 -11.13
CA PHE A 45 -5.82 -0.36 -11.30
C PHE A 45 -5.41 -1.80 -11.63
N ASN A 46 -4.91 -2.01 -12.84
CA ASN A 46 -4.40 -3.30 -13.26
C ASN A 46 -3.02 -3.55 -12.61
N SER A 47 -3.05 -4.06 -11.38
CA SER A 47 -1.88 -4.33 -10.54
C SER A 47 -1.23 -5.68 -10.79
N THR A 48 -1.77 -6.53 -11.68
CA THR A 48 -1.43 -7.97 -11.73
C THR A 48 0.07 -8.23 -11.57
N LEU A 49 0.42 -8.61 -10.34
CA LEU A 49 1.76 -8.96 -9.85
C LEU A 49 2.09 -10.40 -10.30
N GLU A 50 1.87 -10.73 -11.57
CA GLU A 50 2.34 -12.02 -12.12
C GLU A 50 3.85 -11.90 -12.31
N ALA A 51 4.60 -12.11 -11.22
CA ALA A 51 6.06 -12.19 -11.14
C ALA A 51 6.66 -13.37 -11.92
N SER A 52 6.01 -13.80 -13.01
CA SER A 52 6.21 -15.09 -13.66
C SER A 52 6.43 -14.98 -15.18
N SER A 53 6.27 -13.80 -15.80
CA SER A 53 6.44 -13.68 -17.26
C SER A 53 7.15 -12.38 -17.67
N LYS A 54 8.48 -12.52 -17.80
CA LYS A 54 9.56 -11.60 -18.22
C LYS A 54 9.29 -10.52 -19.29
N GLN A 55 8.09 -10.32 -19.83
CA GLN A 55 7.87 -9.40 -20.95
C GLN A 55 6.53 -8.65 -21.02
N ARG A 56 5.59 -8.83 -20.08
CA ARG A 56 4.35 -7.98 -19.98
C ARG A 56 4.22 -7.24 -18.65
N GLU A 57 5.36 -7.04 -18.01
CA GLU A 57 5.48 -6.79 -16.58
C GLU A 57 6.00 -5.37 -16.25
N ALA A 58 6.26 -4.54 -17.26
CA ALA A 58 6.93 -3.26 -17.01
C ALA A 58 6.01 -2.20 -16.37
N ALA A 59 4.85 -1.84 -16.93
CA ALA A 59 4.16 -0.59 -16.55
C ALA A 59 3.46 -0.60 -15.18
N SER A 60 2.88 -1.74 -14.77
CA SER A 60 2.21 -1.88 -13.46
C SER A 60 3.20 -2.06 -12.31
N ILE A 61 4.27 -2.82 -12.56
CA ILE A 61 5.42 -2.91 -11.65
C ILE A 61 6.21 -1.60 -11.62
N THR A 62 6.27 -0.83 -12.71
CA THR A 62 6.97 0.48 -12.72
C THR A 62 6.40 1.41 -11.65
N ASN A 63 5.10 1.35 -11.40
CA ASN A 63 4.49 2.18 -10.38
C ASN A 63 4.66 1.60 -8.97
N TYR A 64 5.06 0.34 -8.79
CA TYR A 64 5.30 -0.23 -7.46
C TYR A 64 6.74 0.04 -7.03
N HIS A 65 6.92 0.82 -5.97
CA HIS A 65 8.23 1.17 -5.44
C HIS A 65 8.45 0.48 -4.09
N HIS A 66 9.49 -0.35 -3.97
CA HIS A 66 9.91 -0.98 -2.72
C HIS A 66 11.45 -0.99 -2.58
N PRO A 67 12.02 -0.56 -1.44
CA PRO A 67 11.34 0.20 -0.38
C PRO A 67 10.90 1.55 -0.93
N CYS A 68 9.73 2.03 -0.53
CA CYS A 68 9.31 3.35 -0.95
C CYS A 68 9.94 4.45 -0.09
N TRP A 69 10.15 5.61 -0.70
CA TRP A 69 10.85 6.75 -0.08
C TRP A 69 9.94 7.97 -0.05
N ALA A 70 9.87 8.65 1.09
CA ALA A 70 9.06 9.84 1.30
C ALA A 70 9.85 10.95 2.00
N PHE A 71 9.37 12.19 1.86
CA PHE A 71 9.91 13.33 2.62
C PHE A 71 9.40 13.30 4.05
N LYS A 72 10.28 13.63 5.00
CA LYS A 72 9.93 13.84 6.40
C LYS A 72 9.89 15.34 6.71
N LYS A 73 8.78 15.82 7.28
CA LYS A 73 8.62 17.25 7.62
C LYS A 73 9.76 17.69 8.55
N GLY A 74 10.40 18.81 8.21
CA GLY A 74 11.51 19.38 9.00
C GLY A 74 12.83 18.62 8.91
N ARG A 75 13.00 17.70 7.95
CA ARG A 75 14.26 17.00 7.68
C ARG A 75 14.63 17.09 6.20
N GLN A 76 15.93 17.08 5.92
CA GLN A 76 16.45 17.03 4.56
C GLN A 76 16.64 15.57 4.14
N GLY A 77 16.38 15.29 2.86
CA GLY A 77 16.52 13.96 2.28
C GLY A 77 15.24 13.13 2.34
N LEU A 78 15.38 11.90 1.85
CA LEU A 78 14.31 10.91 1.76
C LEU A 78 14.47 9.87 2.86
N PHE A 79 13.33 9.38 3.36
CA PHE A 79 13.26 8.38 4.42
C PHE A 79 12.40 7.20 3.97
N PRO A 80 12.67 5.98 4.46
CA PRO A 80 11.84 4.82 4.14
C PRO A 80 10.40 5.10 4.59
N ALA A 81 9.45 5.04 3.67
CA ALA A 81 8.05 5.30 3.94
C ALA A 81 7.45 4.20 4.81
N ASP A 82 6.46 4.57 5.62
CA ASP A 82 5.68 3.66 6.46
C ASP A 82 4.19 3.63 6.07
N HIS A 83 3.74 4.53 5.18
CA HIS A 83 2.35 4.61 4.73
C HIS A 83 2.25 4.80 3.21
N CYS A 84 1.23 4.20 2.61
CA CYS A 84 0.80 4.49 1.26
C CYS A 84 -0.42 5.39 1.29
N ILE A 85 -0.48 6.34 0.36
CA ILE A 85 -1.60 7.27 0.18
C ILE A 85 -2.27 6.99 -1.17
N LYS A 86 -3.60 7.03 -1.19
CA LYS A 86 -4.43 7.12 -2.40
C LYS A 86 -5.36 8.32 -2.29
N ILE A 87 -5.30 9.20 -3.28
CA ILE A 87 -6.21 10.34 -3.43
C ILE A 87 -6.98 10.11 -4.73
N ILE A 88 -8.30 10.20 -4.66
CA ILE A 88 -9.18 10.14 -5.83
C ILE A 88 -10.18 11.28 -5.75
N GLY A 89 -10.53 11.88 -6.87
CA GLY A 89 -11.61 12.86 -6.91
C GLY A 89 -11.91 13.37 -8.31
N HIS A 90 -12.94 14.21 -8.38
CA HIS A 90 -13.30 14.97 -9.57
C HIS A 90 -13.50 16.43 -9.22
N ARG A 91 -13.33 17.34 -10.18
CA ARG A 91 -13.52 18.76 -9.90
C ARG A 91 -14.97 19.05 -9.56
N ALA A 92 -15.19 19.88 -8.54
CA ALA A 92 -16.51 20.30 -8.10
C ALA A 92 -17.31 21.03 -9.20
N GLU A 93 -16.61 21.78 -10.05
CA GLU A 93 -17.18 22.49 -11.21
C GLU A 93 -17.45 21.59 -12.42
N ASN A 94 -16.72 20.47 -12.54
CA ASN A 94 -16.82 19.58 -13.70
C ASN A 94 -16.41 18.15 -13.33
N ALA A 95 -17.40 17.28 -13.22
CA ALA A 95 -17.20 15.88 -12.84
C ALA A 95 -16.41 15.07 -13.88
N SER A 96 -16.28 15.52 -15.14
CA SER A 96 -15.44 14.84 -16.14
C SER A 96 -13.94 15.06 -15.92
N LYS A 97 -13.57 16.04 -15.08
CA LYS A 97 -12.19 16.33 -14.72
C LYS A 97 -11.79 15.55 -13.48
N THR A 98 -11.12 14.41 -13.69
CA THR A 98 -10.76 13.47 -12.63
C THR A 98 -9.30 13.62 -12.21
N MET A 99 -9.01 13.16 -11.00
CA MET A 99 -7.66 13.10 -10.46
C MET A 99 -7.50 11.82 -9.62
N ILE A 100 -6.39 11.12 -9.85
CA ILE A 100 -5.92 10.02 -9.02
C ILE A 100 -4.44 10.25 -8.71
N ILE A 101 -4.08 10.20 -7.42
CA ILE A 101 -2.68 10.26 -6.97
C ILE A 101 -2.44 9.11 -6.01
N ARG A 102 -1.41 8.33 -6.29
CA ARG A 102 -0.86 7.33 -5.39
C ARG A 102 0.56 7.72 -5.04
N THR A 103 0.89 7.70 -3.77
CA THR A 103 2.24 8.08 -3.31
C THR A 103 2.57 7.39 -2.00
N CYS A 104 3.82 7.53 -1.61
CA CYS A 104 4.34 7.10 -0.32
C CYS A 104 4.41 8.30 0.61
N ALA A 105 4.16 8.05 1.89
CA ALA A 105 4.23 9.06 2.92
C ALA A 105 4.87 8.48 4.17
N LEU A 106 5.29 9.39 5.05
CA LEU A 106 5.89 9.06 6.33
C LEU A 106 5.16 9.81 7.43
N ASP A 107 4.84 9.14 8.54
CA ASP A 107 4.44 9.81 9.78
C ASP A 107 5.64 10.57 10.36
N SER A 108 5.52 11.90 10.44
CA SER A 108 6.58 12.75 10.97
C SER A 108 6.62 12.75 12.50
N GLY A 109 5.65 12.10 13.15
CA GLY A 109 5.54 11.96 14.59
C GLY A 109 5.16 13.27 15.28
N THR A 110 4.59 14.24 14.56
CA THR A 110 4.20 15.51 15.18
C THR A 110 2.98 15.33 16.09
N LEU A 111 2.92 16.15 17.14
CA LEU A 111 1.86 16.13 18.17
C LEU A 111 0.47 16.50 17.59
N THR A 112 0.42 17.14 16.42
CA THR A 112 -0.82 17.55 15.75
C THR A 112 -1.12 16.59 14.60
N ALA A 113 -1.95 15.58 14.86
CA ALA A 113 -2.39 14.60 13.87
C ALA A 113 -3.05 15.25 12.63
N ASP A 114 -3.66 16.43 12.80
CA ASP A 114 -4.44 17.13 11.77
C ASP A 114 -3.59 17.76 10.66
N THR A 115 -2.26 17.68 10.75
CA THR A 115 -1.35 18.29 9.76
C THR A 115 -0.60 17.27 8.91
N GLU A 116 -0.83 15.97 9.14
CA GLU A 116 -0.12 14.90 8.45
C GLU A 116 -1.08 14.03 7.63
N ILE A 117 -0.83 13.94 6.32
CA ILE A 117 -1.70 13.22 5.39
C ILE A 117 -1.87 11.74 5.74
N VAL A 118 -0.87 11.13 6.39
CA VAL A 118 -0.90 9.73 6.81
C VAL A 118 -1.98 9.42 7.85
N ARG A 119 -2.43 10.43 8.62
CA ARG A 119 -3.49 10.28 9.64
C ARG A 119 -4.86 10.74 9.14
N ILE A 120 -4.97 11.11 7.87
CA ILE A 120 -6.19 11.66 7.28
C ILE A 120 -6.75 10.64 6.30
N SER A 121 -7.82 9.96 6.71
CA SER A 121 -8.62 9.09 5.84
C SER A 121 -10.07 9.51 5.88
N HIS A 122 -10.51 10.26 4.87
CA HIS A 122 -11.89 10.73 4.77
C HIS A 122 -12.27 11.03 3.32
N CYS A 123 -13.57 11.14 3.08
CA CYS A 123 -14.13 11.61 1.83
C CYS A 123 -14.80 12.96 2.05
N GLY A 124 -14.69 13.86 1.08
CA GLY A 124 -15.22 15.21 1.18
C GLY A 124 -14.67 16.12 0.09
N HIS A 125 -14.63 17.41 0.40
CA HIS A 125 -14.11 18.43 -0.49
C HIS A 125 -12.69 18.82 -0.08
N TYR A 126 -11.81 18.93 -1.06
CA TYR A 126 -10.43 19.37 -0.82
C TYR A 126 -9.92 20.19 -2.00
N LYS A 127 -8.86 20.97 -1.77
CA LYS A 127 -8.25 21.83 -2.79
C LYS A 127 -6.91 21.26 -3.21
N PHE A 128 -6.69 21.13 -4.51
CA PHE A 128 -5.42 20.69 -5.09
C PHE A 128 -5.07 21.60 -6.27
N GLU A 129 -3.85 22.14 -6.29
CA GLU A 129 -3.34 23.05 -7.34
C GLU A 129 -4.32 24.16 -7.76
N GLY A 130 -5.04 24.74 -6.80
CA GLY A 130 -5.99 25.82 -7.06
C GLY A 130 -7.42 25.39 -7.37
N TYR A 131 -7.65 24.12 -7.72
CA TYR A 131 -8.98 23.58 -8.04
C TYR A 131 -9.64 22.91 -6.82
N HIS A 132 -10.97 22.99 -6.76
CA HIS A 132 -11.78 22.29 -5.76
C HIS A 132 -12.16 20.91 -6.30
N TYR A 133 -11.86 19.88 -5.53
CA TYR A 133 -12.19 18.49 -5.82
C TYR A 133 -13.17 17.95 -4.79
N THR A 134 -14.00 17.02 -5.23
CA THR A 134 -14.83 16.16 -4.38
C THR A 134 -14.34 14.73 -4.54
N GLY A 135 -13.98 14.07 -3.44
CA GLY A 135 -13.35 12.77 -3.50
C GLY A 135 -12.92 12.22 -2.15
N CYS A 136 -11.94 11.31 -2.14
CA CYS A 136 -11.44 10.64 -0.95
C CYS A 136 -9.91 10.69 -0.87
N VAL A 137 -9.40 10.84 0.35
CA VAL A 137 -8.01 10.60 0.73
C VAL A 137 -7.99 9.37 1.62
N GLN A 138 -7.14 8.41 1.30
CA GLN A 138 -7.01 7.15 2.02
C GLN A 138 -5.54 6.90 2.35
N ALA A 139 -5.25 6.57 3.60
CA ALA A 139 -3.94 6.14 4.07
C ALA A 139 -4.01 4.70 4.57
N CYS A 140 -2.92 3.95 4.38
CA CYS A 140 -2.78 2.57 4.82
C CYS A 140 -1.29 2.21 5.00
N ASP A 141 -0.99 1.14 5.73
CA ASP A 141 0.33 0.85 6.30
C ASP A 141 0.89 -0.53 5.92
N SER A 142 0.35 -1.15 4.86
CA SER A 142 0.85 -2.44 4.33
C SER A 142 1.30 -2.33 2.88
N ASP A 143 2.15 -3.25 2.43
CA ASP A 143 2.64 -3.29 1.06
C ASP A 143 1.50 -3.26 0.03
N GLY A 144 1.58 -2.34 -0.94
CA GLY A 144 0.64 -2.23 -2.05
C GLY A 144 -0.81 -1.91 -1.66
N CYS A 145 -1.06 -1.45 -0.43
CA CYS A 145 -2.40 -1.24 0.09
C CYS A 145 -3.17 -0.11 -0.63
N ASN A 146 -2.46 0.80 -1.31
CA ASN A 146 -3.06 1.87 -2.13
C ASN A 146 -3.41 1.41 -3.58
N SER A 147 -3.52 0.09 -3.80
CA SER A 147 -4.02 -0.49 -5.04
C SER A 147 -5.52 -0.24 -5.25
N SER A 148 -6.12 -0.90 -6.23
CA SER A 148 -7.57 -0.82 -6.47
C SER A 148 -8.19 -2.19 -6.44
N TYR A 149 -9.24 -2.31 -5.63
CA TYR A 149 -10.01 -3.54 -5.53
C TYR A 149 -10.99 -3.61 -6.70
N VAL A 150 -10.78 -4.57 -7.61
CA VAL A 150 -11.90 -5.10 -8.40
C VAL A 150 -12.76 -5.94 -7.46
N ARG A 151 -13.93 -5.44 -7.07
CA ARG A 151 -14.93 -6.30 -6.44
C ARG A 151 -15.33 -7.37 -7.45
N SER A 152 -14.85 -8.60 -7.26
CA SER A 152 -15.28 -9.73 -8.08
C SER A 152 -16.74 -10.04 -7.74
N SER A 153 -17.66 -9.46 -8.52
CA SER A 153 -19.11 -9.67 -8.40
C SER A 153 -19.52 -11.16 -8.56
N VAL A 154 -18.59 -11.99 -9.05
CA VAL A 154 -18.77 -13.42 -9.28
C VAL A 154 -18.98 -14.20 -7.98
N VAL A 155 -18.36 -13.79 -6.86
CA VAL A 155 -18.51 -14.50 -5.57
C VAL A 155 -19.94 -14.39 -5.04
N CYS A 156 -20.58 -13.22 -5.17
CA CYS A 156 -21.97 -13.03 -4.79
C CYS A 156 -22.94 -13.84 -5.67
N LEU A 157 -22.65 -13.95 -6.97
CA LEU A 157 -23.45 -14.75 -7.90
C LEU A 157 -23.38 -16.24 -7.58
N ILE A 158 -22.19 -16.77 -7.23
CA ILE A 158 -22.04 -18.18 -6.85
C ILE A 158 -22.81 -18.48 -5.56
N ILE A 159 -22.74 -17.61 -4.55
CA ILE A 159 -23.49 -17.79 -3.29
C ILE A 159 -25.01 -17.75 -3.56
N ALA A 160 -25.48 -16.85 -4.42
CA ALA A 160 -26.89 -16.76 -4.78
C ALA A 160 -27.39 -18.01 -5.52
N VAL A 161 -26.61 -18.54 -6.47
CA VAL A 161 -26.95 -19.76 -7.21
C VAL A 161 -26.94 -21.00 -6.31
N VAL A 162 -25.97 -21.11 -5.40
CA VAL A 162 -25.92 -22.18 -4.40
C VAL A 162 -27.10 -22.08 -3.44
N ALA A 163 -27.43 -20.87 -2.96
CA ALA A 163 -28.59 -20.65 -2.09
C ALA A 163 -29.92 -21.02 -2.79
N TRP A 164 -30.09 -20.66 -4.07
CA TRP A 164 -31.25 -21.06 -4.87
C TRP A 164 -31.35 -22.58 -5.03
N HIS A 165 -30.24 -23.24 -5.37
CA HIS A 165 -30.23 -24.70 -5.48
C HIS A 165 -30.55 -25.40 -4.16
N TRP A 166 -30.09 -24.86 -3.03
CA TRP A 166 -30.39 -25.41 -1.71
C TRP A 166 -31.86 -25.20 -1.33
N THR A 167 -32.47 -24.08 -1.73
CA THR A 167 -33.92 -23.86 -1.52
C THR A 167 -34.78 -24.77 -2.39
N ASP A 168 -34.32 -25.15 -3.59
CA ASP A 168 -35.04 -26.09 -4.46
C ASP A 168 -34.95 -27.54 -3.95
N LEU A 169 -33.84 -27.93 -3.32
CA LEU A 169 -33.66 -29.25 -2.68
C LEU A 169 -34.46 -29.43 -1.38
N LEU A 170 -34.88 -28.33 -0.75
CA LEU A 170 -35.67 -28.32 0.49
C LEU A 170 -37.17 -28.13 0.25
N ARG A 171 -37.62 -28.09 -1.01
CA ARG A 171 -39.04 -28.03 -1.35
C ARG A 171 -39.62 -29.46 -1.39
N PRO A 172 -40.57 -29.81 -0.50
CA PRO A 172 -41.13 -31.17 -0.38
C PRO A 172 -41.99 -31.59 -1.57
#